data_AF-A0A060CHY7-F1
#
_entry.id   AF-A0A060CHY7-F1
#
_cell.length_a   1.000
_cell.length_b   1.000
_cell.length_c   1.000
_cell.angle_alpha   90.00
_cell.angle_beta   90.00
_cell.angle_gamma   90.00
#
_symmetry.space_group_name_H-M   'P 1'
#
loop_
_entity.id
_entity.type
_entity.pdbx_description
1 polymer ?
#
loop_
_entity_poly.entity_id
_entity_poly.type
_entity_poly.pdbx_seq_one_letter_code
_entity_poly.pdbx_strand_id
1 'polypeptide(L)' 'YPVNTAEDKALYQKYAAKANAEPKVVFGGRLGTYAYYDMHNVIGSALNAYEHHVAALLAD' A
#
# COMPACT_ATOMS: atom_id res chain seq x y z
N TYR A 1 9.39 -3.56 -12.70
CA TYR A 1 9.24 -2.13 -12.35
C TYR A 1 7.84 -1.70 -12.74
N PRO A 2 7.10 -0.92 -11.93
CA PRO A 2 5.87 -0.29 -12.40
C PRO A 2 6.21 0.58 -13.62
N VAL A 3 5.38 0.51 -14.67
CA VAL A 3 5.60 1.27 -15.92
C VAL A 3 5.32 2.76 -15.68
N ASN A 4 4.33 3.06 -14.82
CA ASN A 4 4.07 4.38 -14.26
C ASN A 4 3.78 5.46 -15.31
N THR A 5 3.05 5.09 -16.38
CA THR A 5 2.51 6.04 -17.35
C THR A 5 1.43 6.93 -16.72
N ALA A 6 0.99 7.96 -17.44
CA ALA A 6 -0.11 8.81 -16.96
C ALA A 6 -1.42 8.02 -16.82
N GLU A 7 -1.68 7.11 -17.75
CA GLU A 7 -2.84 6.23 -17.76
C GLU A 7 -2.80 5.25 -16.59
N ASP A 8 -1.62 4.65 -16.34
CA ASP A 8 -1.40 3.76 -15.20
C ASP A 8 -1.64 4.49 -13.86
N LYS A 9 -1.14 5.71 -13.72
CA LYS A 9 -1.37 6.54 -12.52
C LYS A 9 -2.85 6.84 -12.34
N ALA A 10 -3.54 7.23 -13.40
CA ALA A 10 -4.98 7.50 -13.34
C ALA A 10 -5.78 6.24 -12.94
N LEU A 11 -5.38 5.06 -13.43
CA LEU A 11 -5.98 3.79 -13.04
C LEU A 11 -5.67 3.45 -11.58
N TYR A 12 -4.41 3.59 -11.16
CA TYR A 12 -4.00 3.36 -9.78
C TYR A 12 -4.77 4.24 -8.80
N GLN A 13 -4.99 5.52 -9.10
CA GLN A 13 -5.77 6.41 -8.24
C GLN A 13 -7.21 5.92 -8.01
N LYS A 14 -7.84 5.31 -9.02
CA LYS A 14 -9.18 4.70 -8.88
C LYS A 14 -9.15 3.50 -7.93
N TYR A 15 -8.10 2.68 -7.97
CA TYR A 15 -7.94 1.55 -7.06
C TYR A 15 -7.51 1.98 -5.66
N ALA A 16 -6.67 3.01 -5.53
CA ALA A 16 -6.29 3.59 -4.25
C ALA A 16 -7.52 4.14 -3.51
N ALA A 17 -8.44 4.80 -4.22
CA ALA A 17 -9.70 5.25 -3.63
C ALA A 17 -10.56 4.08 -3.12
N LYS A 18 -10.60 2.95 -3.84
CA LYS A 18 -11.30 1.73 -3.40
C LYS A 18 -10.61 1.09 -2.19
N ALA A 19 -9.28 0.98 -2.22
CA ALA A 19 -8.47 0.44 -1.14
C ALA A 19 -8.68 1.23 0.17
N ASN A 20 -8.73 2.55 0.10
CA ASN A 20 -9.00 3.42 1.26
C ASN A 20 -10.41 3.24 1.85
N ALA A 21 -11.34 2.65 1.09
CA ALA A 21 -12.69 2.38 1.57
C ALA A 21 -12.81 1.02 2.29
N GLU A 22 -11.74 0.21 2.34
CA GLU A 22 -11.72 -1.10 2.99
C GLU A 22 -11.19 -0.99 4.43
N PRO A 23 -12.04 -0.94 5.47
CA PRO A 23 -11.64 -0.55 6.82
C PRO A 23 -10.76 -1.58 7.54
N LYS A 24 -10.72 -2.82 7.06
CA LYS A 24 -9.99 -3.94 7.69
C LYS A 24 -8.89 -4.51 6.79
N VAL A 25 -8.48 -3.77 5.76
CA VAL A 25 -7.47 -4.21 4.80
C VAL A 25 -6.38 -3.16 4.69
N VAL A 26 -5.12 -3.58 4.85
CA VAL A 26 -3.95 -2.72 4.68
C VAL A 26 -3.20 -3.15 3.42
N PHE A 27 -3.22 -2.31 2.39
CA PHE A 27 -2.48 -2.55 1.15
C PHE A 27 -1.06 -1.98 1.27
N GLY A 28 -0.05 -2.84 1.11
CA GLY A 28 1.35 -2.47 1.29
C GLY A 28 2.30 -3.13 0.29
N GLY A 29 3.57 -2.73 0.38
CA GLY A 29 4.64 -3.26 -0.45
C GLY A 29 4.52 -2.89 -1.94
N ARG A 30 5.44 -3.42 -2.75
CA ARG A 30 5.64 -3.03 -4.15
C ARG A 30 4.37 -3.14 -5.01
N LEU A 31 3.62 -4.23 -4.84
CA LEU A 31 2.44 -4.53 -5.66
C LEU A 31 1.17 -3.87 -5.10
N GLY A 32 1.04 -3.77 -3.77
CA GLY A 32 -0.12 -3.14 -3.13
C GLY A 32 -0.16 -1.63 -3.31
N THR A 33 0.99 -0.97 -3.47
CA THR A 33 1.09 0.50 -3.63
C THR A 33 1.48 0.96 -5.04
N TYR A 34 1.59 0.03 -5.99
CA TYR A 34 2.03 0.31 -7.37
C TYR A 34 3.32 1.15 -7.44
N ALA A 35 4.30 0.82 -6.60
CA ALA A 35 5.54 1.57 -6.47
C ALA A 35 6.77 0.71 -6.77
N TYR A 36 7.92 1.35 -6.94
CA TYR A 36 9.20 0.64 -6.95
C TYR A 36 9.86 0.79 -5.60
N TYR A 37 10.22 -0.35 -4.98
CA TYR A 37 10.91 -0.42 -3.71
C TYR A 37 12.00 -1.49 -3.78
N ASP A 38 13.15 -1.19 -3.19
CA ASP A 38 14.14 -2.19 -2.81
C ASP A 38 13.77 -2.83 -1.46
N MET A 39 14.47 -3.90 -1.08
CA MET A 39 14.14 -4.71 0.09
C MET A 39 14.02 -3.90 1.38
N HIS A 40 14.97 -3.00 1.65
CA HIS A 40 14.98 -2.18 2.87
C HIS A 40 13.76 -1.24 2.95
N ASN A 41 13.32 -0.68 1.82
CA ASN A 41 12.12 0.15 1.75
C ASN A 41 10.87 -0.67 2.06
N VAL A 42 10.76 -1.88 1.50
CA VAL A 42 9.61 -2.77 1.77
C VAL A 42 9.59 -3.17 3.24
N ILE A 43 10.73 -3.59 3.80
CA ILE A 43 10.85 -3.97 5.23
C ILE A 43 10.45 -2.80 6.13
N GLY A 44 11.01 -1.61 5.89
CA GLY A 44 10.67 -0.41 6.66
C GLY A 44 9.18 -0.04 6.57
N SER A 45 8.60 -0.10 5.36
CA SER A 45 7.17 0.18 5.17
C SER A 45 6.27 -0.85 5.88
N ALA A 46 6.67 -2.12 5.91
CA ALA A 46 5.91 -3.18 6.56
C ALA A 46 5.91 -3.02 8.09
N LEU A 47 7.05 -2.68 8.69
CA LEU A 47 7.15 -2.38 10.12
C LEU A 47 6.31 -1.16 10.49
N ASN A 48 6.42 -0.08 9.71
CA ASN A 48 5.62 1.13 9.93
C ASN A 48 4.11 0.86 9.80
N ALA A 49 3.69 0.11 8.77
CA ALA A 49 2.30 -0.27 8.56
C ALA A 49 1.76 -1.14 9.71
N TYR A 50 2.59 -2.02 10.26
CA TYR A 50 2.21 -2.81 11.42
C TYR A 50 1.90 -1.92 12.63
N GLU A 51 2.85 -1.04 12.99
CA GLU A 51 2.73 -0.16 14.17
C GLU A 51 1.52 0.79 14.09
N HIS A 52 1.25 1.36 12.91
CA HIS A 52 0.28 2.46 12.77
C HIS A 52 -1.10 2.03 12.27
N HIS A 53 -1.20 0.85 11.65
CA HIS A 53 -2.45 0.41 11.03
C HIS A 53 -2.84 -1.00 11.48
N VAL A 54 -1.96 -2.00 11.37
CA VAL A 54 -2.34 -3.39 11.65
C VAL A 54 -2.56 -3.63 13.13
N ALA A 55 -1.68 -3.14 14.02
CA ALA A 55 -1.80 -3.36 15.46
C ALA A 55 -3.14 -2.87 16.02
N ALA A 56 -3.62 -1.71 15.53
CA ALA A 56 -4.93 -1.18 15.90
C ALA A 56 -6.10 -2.08 15.45
N LEU A 57 -5.98 -2.75 14.30
CA LEU A 57 -6.99 -3.69 13.79
C LEU A 57 -7.03 -5.03 14.55
N LEU A 58 -5.98 -5.34 15.31
CA LEU A 58 -5.85 -6.59 16.09
C LEU A 58 -6.24 -6.43 17.56
N ALA A 59 -6.49 -5.21 18.03
CA ALA A 59 -6.76 -4.90 19.42
C ALA A 59 -8.24 -5.12 19.84
N ASP A 60 -9.06 -5.66 18.93
CA ASP A 60 -10.47 -6.05 19.15
C ASP A 60 -10.59 -7.50 19.67
#